data_AF-E3FJA1-F1
#
_entry.id   AF-E3FJA1-F1
#
_cell.length_a   1.000
_cell.length_b   1.000
_cell.length_c   1.000
_cell.angle_alpha   90.00
_cell.angle_beta   90.00
_cell.angle_gamma   90.00
#
_symmetry.space_group_name_H-M   'P 1'
#
loop_
_entity.id
_entity.type
_entity.pdbx_description
1 polymer ?
#
loop_
_entity_poly.entity_id
_entity_poly.type
_entity_poly.pdbx_seq_one_letter_code
_entity_poly.pdbx_strand_id
1 'polypeptide(L)'
;MSATGIPFYIVPFKVVDFSNTKLTLDLGKGRNGTDQPQLDIVLSPGANHRQMSALLHTFAANLELNTPTSERWVVQSERLSEPNHGRIYLELAEGDHAEAMRGMMLLNALLPS
;
A
#
# COMPACT_ATOMS: atom_id res chain seq x y z
N MET A 1 -26.43 -30.45 -27.67
CA MET A 1 -25.66 -29.93 -26.53
C MET A 1 -25.45 -28.44 -26.76
N SER A 2 -26.04 -27.58 -25.93
CA SER A 2 -25.92 -26.13 -26.05
C SER A 2 -24.59 -25.71 -25.44
N ALA A 3 -23.73 -25.04 -26.21
CA ALA A 3 -22.51 -24.43 -25.70
C ALA A 3 -22.91 -23.18 -24.90
N THR A 4 -22.93 -23.30 -23.58
CA THR A 4 -23.08 -22.15 -22.69
C THR A 4 -21.82 -21.29 -22.82
N GLY A 5 -21.87 -20.25 -23.65
CA GLY A 5 -20.77 -19.32 -23.82
C GLY A 5 -20.46 -18.64 -22.48
N ILE A 6 -19.20 -18.69 -22.05
CA ILE A 6 -18.75 -17.97 -20.85
C ILE A 6 -18.94 -16.47 -21.12
N PRO A 7 -19.70 -15.72 -20.29
CA PRO A 7 -19.84 -14.30 -20.50
C PRO A 7 -18.50 -13.61 -20.23
N PHE A 8 -18.01 -12.87 -21.22
CA PHE A 8 -16.88 -11.96 -21.06
C PHE A 8 -17.40 -10.59 -20.59
N TYR A 9 -16.79 -10.04 -19.56
CA TYR A 9 -17.09 -8.70 -19.06
C TYR A 9 -15.93 -7.76 -19.37
N ILE A 10 -16.22 -6.66 -20.06
CA ILE A 10 -15.26 -5.56 -20.22
C ILE A 10 -15.38 -4.68 -18.99
N VAL A 11 -14.31 -4.57 -18.21
CA VAL A 11 -14.22 -3.66 -17.06
C VAL A 11 -13.47 -2.40 -17.49
N PRO A 12 -14.15 -1.26 -17.70
CA PRO A 12 -13.45 -0.01 -17.97
C PRO A 12 -12.70 0.44 -16.71
N PHE A 13 -11.44 0.82 -16.87
CA PHE A 13 -10.62 1.38 -15.79
C PHE A 13 -10.09 2.76 -16.18
N LYS A 14 -9.91 3.62 -15.18
CA LYS A 14 -9.29 4.93 -15.34
C LYS A 14 -7.82 4.83 -14.98
N VAL A 15 -6.94 5.23 -15.90
CA VAL A 15 -5.51 5.41 -15.60
C VAL A 15 -5.31 6.82 -15.06
N VAL A 16 -4.61 6.93 -13.92
CA VAL A 16 -4.22 8.19 -13.29
C VAL A 16 -2.72 8.14 -13.10
N ASP A 17 -2.03 9.19 -13.54
CA ASP A 17 -0.60 9.34 -13.30
C ASP A 17 -0.36 9.92 -11.90
N PHE A 18 0.52 9.27 -11.15
CA PHE A 18 0.96 9.64 -9.82
C PHE A 18 2.46 9.91 -9.75
N SER A 19 3.13 10.14 -10.89
CA SER A 19 4.58 10.33 -11.01
C SER A 19 5.16 11.43 -10.10
N ASN A 20 4.40 12.48 -9.81
CA ASN A 20 4.80 13.57 -8.90
C ASN A 20 4.41 13.32 -7.43
N THR A 21 4.22 12.07 -7.03
CA THR A 21 3.95 11.70 -5.64
C THR A 21 5.24 11.67 -4.86
N LYS A 22 5.24 12.30 -3.69
CA LYS A 22 6.33 12.15 -2.73
C LYS A 22 6.06 10.91 -1.89
N LEU A 23 7.01 9.98 -1.92
CA LEU A 23 7.02 8.77 -1.11
C LEU A 23 8.15 8.87 -0.10
N THR A 24 7.86 8.67 1.19
CA THR A 24 8.87 8.66 2.26
C THR A 24 8.77 7.34 3.00
N LEU A 25 9.83 6.53 2.91
CA LEU A 25 9.93 5.27 3.61
C LEU A 25 10.61 5.50 4.95
N ASP A 26 10.00 5.03 6.03
CA ASP A 26 10.55 5.16 7.38
C ASP A 26 10.16 3.99 8.29
N LEU A 27 10.93 3.83 9.36
CA LEU A 27 10.66 2.85 10.41
C LEU A 27 9.96 3.56 11.56
N GLY A 28 8.63 3.54 11.51
CA GLY A 28 7.77 4.10 12.54
C GLY A 28 7.72 3.22 13.78
N LYS A 29 6.86 3.62 14.73
CA LYS A 29 6.55 2.86 15.93
C LYS A 29 5.06 2.58 15.99
N GLY A 30 4.70 1.31 16.16
CA GLY A 30 3.33 0.91 16.43
C GLY A 30 2.86 1.33 17.82
N ARG A 31 1.57 1.12 18.11
CA ARG A 31 0.96 1.49 19.40
C ARG A 31 1.66 0.90 20.61
N ASN A 32 2.29 -0.27 20.44
CA ASN A 32 2.99 -0.99 21.50
C ASN A 32 4.51 -0.72 21.51
N GLY A 33 5.00 0.24 20.71
CA GLY A 33 6.43 0.57 20.59
C GLY A 33 7.24 -0.40 19.72
N THR A 34 6.59 -1.37 19.08
CA THR A 34 7.18 -2.24 18.06
C THR A 34 7.60 -1.43 16.84
N ASP A 35 8.73 -1.79 16.24
CA ASP A 35 9.15 -1.21 14.96
C ASP A 35 8.07 -1.48 13.91
N GLN A 36 7.77 -0.48 13.09
CA GLN A 36 6.70 -0.57 12.11
C GLN A 36 7.11 0.05 10.78
N PRO A 37 7.40 -0.78 9.75
CA PRO A 37 7.68 -0.31 8.41
C PRO A 37 6.49 0.48 7.88
N GLN A 38 6.73 1.70 7.43
CA GLN A 38 5.68 2.56 6.92
C GLN A 38 6.16 3.38 5.73
N LEU A 39 5.22 3.68 4.85
CA LEU A 39 5.41 4.49 3.66
C LEU A 39 4.41 5.63 3.70
N ASP A 40 4.92 6.83 3.91
CA ASP A 40 4.17 8.07 3.87
C ASP A 40 4.04 8.57 2.43
N ILE A 41 2.83 8.95 2.03
CA ILE A 41 2.45 9.20 0.64
C ILE A 41 1.78 10.57 0.55
N VAL A 42 2.43 11.49 -0.16
CA VAL A 42 1.89 12.83 -0.43
C VAL A 42 1.71 13.00 -1.94
N LEU A 43 0.45 13.02 -2.38
CA LEU A 43 0.09 13.32 -3.76
C LEU A 43 0.29 14.81 -4.07
N SER A 44 0.45 15.12 -5.35
CA SER A 44 0.58 16.51 -5.81
C SER A 44 -0.63 17.37 -5.40
N PRO A 45 -0.42 18.68 -5.19
CA PRO A 45 -1.50 19.61 -4.87
C PRO A 45 -2.66 19.52 -5.87
N GLY A 46 -3.89 19.56 -5.37
CA GLY A 46 -5.12 19.40 -6.17
C GLY A 46 -5.61 17.95 -6.30
N ALA A 47 -4.82 16.96 -5.88
CA ALA A 47 -5.32 15.60 -5.72
C ALA A 47 -6.40 15.55 -4.63
N ASN A 48 -7.47 14.80 -4.89
CA ASN A 48 -8.56 14.65 -3.93
C ASN A 48 -8.49 13.30 -3.17
N HIS A 49 -9.31 13.19 -2.13
CA HIS A 49 -9.36 12.01 -1.26
C HIS A 49 -9.66 10.69 -1.98
N ARG A 50 -10.36 10.71 -3.13
CA ARG A 50 -10.65 9.50 -3.90
C ARG A 50 -9.42 9.01 -4.63
N GLN A 51 -8.61 9.93 -5.15
CA GLN A 51 -7.33 9.59 -5.77
C GLN A 51 -6.37 8.99 -4.73
N MET A 52 -6.30 9.58 -3.53
CA MET A 52 -5.54 9.01 -2.42
C MET A 52 -6.05 7.61 -2.05
N SER A 53 -7.36 7.43 -1.86
CA SER A 53 -7.94 6.12 -1.54
C SER A 53 -7.65 5.07 -2.60
N ALA A 54 -7.74 5.43 -3.88
CA ALA A 54 -7.45 4.51 -4.98
C ALA A 54 -5.97 4.09 -5.00
N LEU A 55 -5.04 5.02 -4.77
CA LEU A 55 -3.62 4.70 -4.68
C LEU A 55 -3.32 3.80 -3.48
N LEU A 56 -3.88 4.10 -2.30
CA LEU A 56 -3.72 3.26 -1.11
C LEU A 56 -4.22 1.83 -1.33
N HIS A 57 -5.38 1.65 -1.98
CA HIS A 57 -5.87 0.32 -2.34
C HIS A 57 -4.96 -0.40 -3.34
N THR A 58 -4.38 0.34 -4.29
CA THR A 58 -3.45 -0.22 -5.27
C THR A 58 -2.18 -0.72 -4.59
N PHE A 59 -1.59 0.08 -3.70
CA PHE A 59 -0.43 -0.34 -2.92
C PHE A 59 -0.76 -1.47 -1.95
N ALA A 60 -1.91 -1.42 -1.26
CA ALA A 60 -2.32 -2.49 -0.36
C ALA A 60 -2.47 -3.82 -1.10
N ALA A 61 -3.18 -3.83 -2.22
CA ALA A 61 -3.32 -5.03 -3.04
C ALA A 61 -1.95 -5.54 -3.53
N ASN A 62 -1.06 -4.65 -3.96
CA ASN A 62 0.28 -5.03 -4.40
C ASN A 62 1.08 -5.66 -3.25
N LEU A 63 1.07 -5.07 -2.05
CA LEU A 63 1.77 -5.61 -0.89
C LEU A 63 1.20 -6.96 -0.46
N GLU A 64 -0.13 -7.09 -0.37
CA GLU A 64 -0.78 -8.36 -0.02
C GLU A 64 -0.36 -9.49 -0.96
N LEU A 65 -0.30 -9.21 -2.27
CA LEU A 65 0.10 -10.20 -3.28
C LEU A 65 1.61 -10.52 -3.27
N ASN A 66 2.45 -9.60 -2.81
CA ASN A 66 3.91 -9.78 -2.75
C ASN A 66 4.41 -10.19 -1.36
N THR A 67 3.54 -10.21 -0.34
CA THR A 67 3.91 -10.64 1.01
C THR A 67 4.09 -12.15 1.03
N PRO A 68 5.26 -12.68 1.39
CA PRO A 68 5.46 -14.12 1.51
C PRO A 68 4.55 -14.71 2.59
N THR A 69 3.99 -15.90 2.35
CA THR A 69 3.12 -16.58 3.33
C THR A 69 3.80 -16.93 4.66
N SER A 70 5.13 -16.85 4.73
CA SER A 70 5.90 -17.01 5.96
C SER A 70 5.89 -15.76 6.84
N GLU A 71 5.65 -14.58 6.27
CA GLU A 71 5.50 -13.33 7.01
C GLU A 71 4.04 -13.17 7.45
N ARG A 72 3.83 -12.53 8.60
CA ARG A 72 2.50 -12.39 9.21
C ARG A 72 2.07 -10.94 9.39
N TRP A 73 2.65 -10.04 8.59
CA TRP A 73 2.28 -8.64 8.60
C TRP A 73 0.84 -8.46 8.16
N VAL A 74 0.14 -7.54 8.81
CA VAL A 74 -1.15 -7.06 8.31
C VAL A 74 -0.89 -5.78 7.55
N VAL A 75 -1.26 -5.75 6.26
CA VAL A 75 -1.16 -4.53 5.46
C VAL A 75 -2.27 -3.57 5.89
N GLN A 76 -1.88 -2.40 6.38
CA GLN A 76 -2.80 -1.38 6.83
C GLN A 76 -2.60 -0.11 6.02
N SER A 77 -3.69 0.61 5.79
CA SER A 77 -3.64 1.91 5.13
C SER A 77 -4.52 2.91 5.85
N GLU A 78 -4.05 4.15 5.97
CA GLU A 78 -4.80 5.24 6.56
C GLU A 78 -4.74 6.49 5.67
N ARG A 79 -5.85 7.22 5.63
CA ARG A 79 -5.88 8.59 5.10
C ARG A 79 -5.58 9.53 6.24
N LEU A 80 -4.67 10.46 6.02
CA LEU A 80 -4.29 11.46 7.01
C LEU A 80 -5.17 12.71 6.85
N SER A 81 -4.94 13.73 7.67
CA SER A 81 -5.82 14.91 7.75
C SER A 81 -5.94 15.68 6.43
N GLU A 82 -4.85 15.73 5.66
CA GLU A 82 -4.79 16.38 4.36
C GLU A 82 -5.36 15.45 3.26
N PRO A 83 -6.21 15.93 2.34
CA PRO A 83 -6.86 15.08 1.32
C PRO A 83 -5.90 14.35 0.38
N ASN A 84 -4.69 14.90 0.21
CA ASN A 84 -3.62 14.38 -0.61
C ASN A 84 -2.56 13.62 0.20
N HIS A 85 -2.81 13.34 1.48
CA HIS A 85 -1.86 12.69 2.39
C HIS A 85 -2.42 11.38 2.93
N GLY A 86 -1.62 10.33 2.88
CA GLY A 86 -1.97 9.01 3.36
C GLY A 86 -0.72 8.23 3.75
N ARG A 87 -0.95 7.07 4.35
CA ARG A 87 0.11 6.17 4.76
C ARG A 87 -0.31 4.73 4.53
N ILE A 88 0.64 3.91 4.14
CA ILE A 88 0.53 2.45 4.19
C ILE A 88 1.61 1.92 5.14
N TYR A 89 1.28 0.93 5.95
CA TYR A 89 2.21 0.38 6.93
C TYR A 89 1.95 -1.10 7.17
N LEU A 90 3.00 -1.79 7.61
CA LEU A 90 2.97 -3.21 7.91
C LEU A 90 2.84 -3.37 9.42
N GLU A 91 1.65 -3.77 9.88
CA GLU A 91 1.42 -4.03 11.31
C GLU A 91 2.03 -5.37 11.71
N LEU A 92 3.03 -5.29 12.60
CA LEU A 92 3.73 -6.43 13.18
C LEU A 92 3.11 -6.75 14.55
N ALA A 93 2.45 -7.91 14.66
CA ALA A 93 1.81 -8.33 15.90
C ALA A 93 2.82 -8.57 17.03
N GLU A 94 3.91 -9.29 16.73
CA GLU A 94 4.98 -9.64 17.68
C GLU A 94 6.38 -9.47 17.07
N GLY A 95 6.46 -8.82 15.90
CA GLY A 95 7.66 -8.89 15.06
C GLY A 95 8.89 -8.22 15.66
N ASP A 96 10.04 -8.86 15.45
CA ASP A 96 11.33 -8.33 15.86
C ASP A 96 11.87 -7.32 14.83
N HIS A 97 13.01 -6.71 15.16
CA HIS A 97 13.65 -5.75 14.27
C HIS A 97 14.03 -6.36 12.90
N ALA A 98 14.40 -7.65 12.85
CA ALA A 98 14.76 -8.30 11.60
C ALA A 98 13.53 -8.50 10.70
N GLU A 99 12.40 -8.84 11.29
CA GLU A 99 11.11 -8.90 10.62
C GLU A 99 10.68 -7.53 10.10
N ALA A 100 10.81 -6.48 10.93
CA ALA A 100 10.56 -5.12 10.48
C ALA A 100 11.47 -4.71 9.30
N MET A 101 12.75 -5.08 9.31
CA MET A 101 13.64 -4.77 8.20
C MET A 101 13.29 -5.50 6.90
N ARG A 102 12.77 -6.73 6.96
CA ARG A 102 12.23 -7.40 5.77
C ARG A 102 10.97 -6.67 5.26
N GLY A 103 10.13 -6.17 6.16
CA GLY A 103 8.99 -5.33 5.79
C GLY A 103 9.41 -4.01 5.12
N MET A 104 10.48 -3.37 5.61
CA MET A 104 11.06 -2.19 4.95
C MET A 104 11.52 -2.50 3.52
N MET A 105 12.13 -3.66 3.29
CA MET A 105 12.52 -4.09 1.94
C MET A 105 11.30 -4.29 1.03
N LEU A 106 10.21 -4.86 1.56
CA LEU A 106 8.96 -5.03 0.80
C LEU A 106 8.37 -3.67 0.41
N LEU A 107 8.28 -2.72 1.33
CA LEU A 107 7.79 -1.36 1.03
C LEU A 107 8.71 -0.61 0.08
N ASN A 108 10.02 -0.79 0.18
CA ASN A 108 10.99 -0.19 -0.72
C ASN A 108 10.78 -0.61 -2.19
N ALA A 109 10.23 -1.81 -2.43
CA ALA A 109 9.90 -2.27 -3.78
C ALA A 109 8.74 -1.49 -4.44
N LEU A 110 7.97 -0.70 -3.67
CA LEU A 110 6.96 0.21 -4.20
C LEU A 110 7.54 1.56 -4.65
N LEU A 111 8.78 1.87 -4.29
CA LEU A 111 9.42 3.12 -4.68
C LEU A 111 9.84 3.05 -6.16
N PRO A 112 9.64 4.12 -6.93
CA PRO A 112 10.19 4.20 -8.28
C PRO A 112 11.72 4.11 -8.22
N SER A 113 12.29 3.21 -9.02
CA SER A 113 13.73 3.02 -9.21
C SER A 113 14.40 4.13 -10.00
#